data_AF-A0A8H7RM69-F1
#
_entry.id   AF-A0A8H7RM69-F1
#
_cell.length_a   1.000
_cell.length_b   1.000
_cell.length_c   1.000
_cell.angle_alpha   90.00
_cell.angle_beta   90.00
_cell.angle_gamma   90.00
#
_symmetry.space_group_name_H-M   'P 1'
#
loop_
_entity.id
_entity.type
_entity.pdbx_description
1 polymer ?
#
loop_
_entity_poly.entity_id
_entity_poly.type
_entity_poly.pdbx_seq_one_letter_code
_entity_poly.pdbx_strand_id
1 'polypeptide(L)'
;MNSTNNDLTVVAPIMKRIIDCVVNNTIDSTNSYDEDSPFERSLCAAWDVCSVQEYALAIKEQQFHRVLLKVITSTSRPRTRELAMGTLANMACHWDCGIGPYLMDDMDILRLCRSILWNENDARVLLETTRLLNTFLSCSIDTSHQTVIEHDNLTEILTPVSMAPSIFHQYTLVICNTLYSELLLKSLELMTRIVVYTNAITHSITRRRQRLVNIDKEEEDEYRFMDKVDTLALVNWGAERLEEEGRGVGIGMGFHRGVAKNVMHLLWALMAYGMVSITECGPEMTHGLEQSMSRLVSYIQEDDMDARIEDEDIQNLAQALNTKLSMASS
;
A
#
# COMPACT_ATOMS: atom_id res chain seq x y z
N MET A 1 -25.76 4.90 -26.77
CA MET A 1 -25.64 3.54 -27.37
C MET A 1 -24.55 3.42 -28.45
N ASN A 2 -23.80 4.48 -28.81
CA ASN A 2 -22.67 4.39 -29.78
C ASN A 2 -21.27 4.31 -29.13
N SER A 3 -21.13 4.45 -27.80
CA SER A 3 -19.80 4.45 -27.13
C SER A 3 -19.19 3.06 -27.06
N THR A 4 -19.95 2.06 -26.60
CA THR A 4 -19.45 0.70 -26.34
C THR A 4 -18.80 0.04 -27.56
N ASN A 5 -19.31 0.33 -28.76
CA ASN A 5 -18.77 -0.24 -29.99
C ASN A 5 -17.42 0.39 -30.38
N ASN A 6 -17.20 1.67 -30.08
CA ASN A 6 -15.94 2.36 -30.33
C ASN A 6 -14.88 1.96 -29.29
N ASP A 7 -15.27 1.79 -28.03
CA ASP A 7 -14.34 1.43 -26.94
C ASP A 7 -13.71 0.04 -27.18
N LEU A 8 -14.51 -0.91 -27.67
CA LEU A 8 -14.03 -2.22 -28.10
C LEU A 8 -13.05 -2.17 -29.29
N THR A 9 -13.14 -1.17 -30.17
CA THR A 9 -12.20 -1.08 -31.30
C THR A 9 -10.76 -0.83 -30.87
N VAL A 10 -10.57 -0.12 -29.76
CA VAL A 10 -9.24 0.18 -29.19
C VAL A 10 -8.75 -0.99 -28.35
N VAL A 11 -9.62 -1.54 -27.50
CA VAL A 11 -9.25 -2.55 -26.50
C VAL A 11 -9.09 -3.95 -27.10
N ALA A 12 -9.98 -4.37 -28.00
CA ALA A 12 -10.03 -5.75 -28.50
C ALA A 12 -8.73 -6.21 -29.19
N PRO A 13 -8.05 -5.38 -30.02
CA PRO A 13 -6.77 -5.78 -30.61
C PRO A 13 -5.67 -6.02 -29.58
N ILE A 14 -5.62 -5.23 -28.50
CA ILE A 14 -4.64 -5.35 -27.41
C ILE A 14 -4.89 -6.65 -26.65
N MET A 15 -6.14 -6.86 -26.21
CA MET A 15 -6.55 -8.06 -25.50
C MET A 15 -6.28 -9.33 -26.32
N LYS A 16 -6.64 -9.31 -27.62
CA LYS A 16 -6.42 -10.45 -28.51
C LYS A 16 -4.95 -10.82 -28.60
N ARG A 17 -4.05 -9.85 -28.77
CA ARG A 17 -2.60 -10.12 -28.83
C ARG A 17 -2.09 -10.77 -27.54
N ILE A 18 -2.53 -10.27 -26.38
CA ILE A 18 -2.14 -10.84 -25.09
C ILE A 18 -2.66 -12.27 -24.95
N ILE A 19 -3.93 -12.51 -25.28
CA ILE A 19 -4.55 -13.85 -25.24
C ILE A 19 -3.82 -14.81 -26.18
N ASP A 20 -3.53 -14.40 -27.42
CA ASP A 20 -2.82 -15.21 -28.40
C ASP A 20 -1.44 -15.62 -27.87
N CYS A 21 -0.71 -14.70 -27.21
CA CYS A 21 0.58 -15.02 -26.57
C CYS A 21 0.44 -15.96 -25.37
N VAL A 22 -0.60 -15.80 -24.54
CA VAL A 22 -0.87 -16.70 -23.41
C VAL A 22 -1.23 -18.10 -23.89
N VAL A 23 -2.13 -18.23 -24.86
CA VAL A 23 -2.58 -19.52 -25.43
C VAL A 23 -1.42 -20.26 -26.09
N ASN A 24 -0.54 -19.54 -26.79
CA ASN A 24 0.62 -20.13 -27.45
C ASN A 24 1.84 -20.31 -26.52
N ASN A 25 1.73 -19.96 -25.23
CA ASN A 25 2.82 -19.98 -24.24
C ASN A 25 4.07 -19.20 -24.70
N THR A 26 3.89 -18.05 -25.33
CA THR A 26 4.98 -17.21 -25.86
C THR A 26 5.23 -15.93 -25.05
N ILE A 27 4.66 -15.82 -23.85
CA ILE A 27 4.75 -14.63 -22.97
C ILE A 27 6.20 -14.24 -22.62
N ASP A 28 7.11 -15.22 -22.55
CA ASP A 28 8.54 -15.01 -22.26
C ASP A 28 9.44 -15.41 -23.45
N SER A 29 8.89 -15.47 -24.66
CA SER A 29 9.60 -16.00 -25.85
C SER A 29 10.85 -15.20 -26.27
N THR A 30 11.03 -13.99 -25.75
CA THR A 30 12.19 -13.14 -26.06
C THR A 30 13.25 -13.24 -24.97
N ASN A 31 14.49 -13.55 -25.36
CA ASN A 31 15.64 -13.60 -24.46
C ASN A 31 16.38 -12.25 -24.32
N SER A 32 15.97 -11.21 -25.04
CA SER A 32 16.52 -9.86 -24.86
C SER A 32 15.96 -9.25 -23.57
N TYR A 33 16.86 -8.85 -22.67
CA TYR A 33 16.51 -8.16 -21.42
C TYR A 33 16.56 -6.63 -21.57
N ASP A 34 17.16 -6.12 -22.65
CA ASP A 34 17.43 -4.68 -22.81
C ASP A 34 16.28 -3.91 -23.49
N GLU A 35 15.35 -4.62 -24.14
CA GLU A 35 14.19 -4.01 -24.81
C GLU A 35 12.89 -4.70 -24.43
N ASP A 36 11.81 -3.92 -24.31
CA ASP A 36 10.46 -4.45 -24.13
C ASP A 36 10.10 -5.34 -25.33
N SER A 37 9.77 -6.59 -25.06
CA SER A 37 9.28 -7.57 -26.02
C SER A 37 7.96 -7.12 -26.68
N PRO A 38 7.57 -7.71 -27.83
CA PRO A 38 6.25 -7.45 -28.41
C PRO A 38 5.09 -7.72 -27.44
N PHE A 39 5.27 -8.69 -26.53
CA PHE A 39 4.31 -9.01 -25.49
C PHE A 39 4.26 -7.92 -24.40
N GLU A 40 5.41 -7.51 -23.86
CA GLU A 40 5.50 -6.42 -22.88
C GLU A 40 4.95 -5.10 -23.46
N ARG A 41 5.21 -4.78 -24.73
CA ARG A 41 4.59 -3.60 -25.38
C ARG A 41 3.06 -3.70 -25.45
N SER A 42 2.51 -4.90 -25.60
CA SER A 42 1.07 -5.10 -25.58
C SER A 42 0.50 -4.95 -24.16
N LEU A 43 1.22 -5.41 -23.13
CA LEU A 43 0.87 -5.16 -21.73
C LEU A 43 1.00 -3.68 -21.34
N CYS A 44 2.01 -2.98 -21.85
CA CYS A 44 2.18 -1.54 -21.65
C CYS A 44 0.98 -0.77 -22.24
N ALA A 45 0.55 -1.13 -23.46
CA ALA A 45 -0.67 -0.58 -24.03
C ALA A 45 -1.92 -0.91 -23.20
N ALA A 46 -2.02 -2.12 -22.64
CA ALA A 46 -3.11 -2.51 -21.74
C ALA A 46 -3.11 -1.68 -20.44
N TRP A 47 -1.93 -1.46 -19.86
CA TRP A 47 -1.74 -0.60 -18.68
C TRP A 47 -2.25 0.81 -18.97
N ASP A 48 -1.80 1.42 -20.06
CA ASP A 48 -2.15 2.79 -20.43
C ASP A 48 -3.65 2.94 -20.64
N VAL A 49 -4.29 2.06 -21.42
CA VAL A 49 -5.73 2.17 -21.66
C VAL A 49 -6.56 1.92 -20.40
N CYS A 50 -6.07 1.11 -19.45
CA CYS A 50 -6.75 0.91 -18.17
C CYS A 50 -6.76 2.17 -17.28
N SER A 51 -6.02 3.22 -17.61
CA SER A 51 -6.17 4.52 -16.93
C SER A 51 -7.47 5.26 -17.32
N VAL A 52 -8.10 4.85 -18.43
CA VAL A 52 -9.34 5.43 -18.94
C VAL A 52 -10.53 4.54 -18.56
N GLN A 53 -11.54 5.13 -17.92
CA GLN A 53 -12.65 4.40 -17.32
C GLN A 53 -13.42 3.53 -18.33
N GLU A 54 -13.74 4.07 -19.50
CA GLU A 54 -14.52 3.37 -20.54
C GLU A 54 -13.79 2.12 -21.06
N TYR A 55 -12.48 2.22 -21.24
CA TYR A 55 -11.66 1.10 -21.67
C TYR A 55 -11.48 0.06 -20.57
N ALA A 56 -11.28 0.49 -19.32
CA ALA A 56 -11.23 -0.41 -18.17
C ALA A 56 -12.55 -1.19 -17.99
N LEU A 57 -13.70 -0.55 -18.21
CA LEU A 57 -15.01 -1.22 -18.21
C LEU A 57 -15.11 -2.28 -19.31
N ALA A 58 -14.72 -1.96 -20.55
CA ALA A 58 -14.70 -2.94 -21.64
C ALA A 58 -13.79 -4.14 -21.33
N ILE A 59 -12.64 -3.90 -20.70
CA ILE A 59 -11.70 -4.95 -20.25
C ILE A 59 -12.32 -5.81 -19.13
N LYS A 60 -13.00 -5.18 -18.15
CA LYS A 60 -13.73 -5.88 -17.08
C LYS A 60 -14.84 -6.77 -17.63
N GLU A 61 -15.65 -6.28 -18.57
CA GLU A 61 -16.78 -7.03 -19.15
C GLU A 61 -16.32 -8.34 -19.79
N GLN A 62 -15.09 -8.39 -20.30
CA GLN A 62 -14.47 -9.59 -20.86
C GLN A 62 -13.70 -10.44 -19.84
N GLN A 63 -13.79 -10.12 -18.54
CA GLN A 63 -13.09 -10.80 -17.44
C GLN A 63 -11.57 -10.88 -17.65
N PHE A 64 -10.97 -9.87 -18.27
CA PHE A 64 -9.57 -9.92 -18.69
C PHE A 64 -8.56 -10.02 -17.54
N HIS A 65 -8.94 -9.60 -16.33
CA HIS A 65 -8.16 -9.81 -15.10
C HIS A 65 -7.74 -11.28 -14.92
N ARG A 66 -8.53 -12.27 -15.38
CA ARG A 66 -8.14 -13.69 -15.36
C ARG A 66 -6.97 -14.01 -16.28
N VAL A 67 -6.89 -13.35 -17.43
CA VAL A 67 -5.73 -13.45 -18.33
C VAL A 67 -4.50 -12.82 -17.67
N LEU A 68 -4.66 -11.66 -17.04
CA LEU A 68 -3.57 -11.00 -16.30
C LEU A 68 -3.05 -11.87 -15.15
N LEU A 69 -3.92 -12.49 -14.35
CA LEU A 69 -3.53 -13.46 -13.32
C LEU A 69 -2.70 -14.61 -13.90
N LYS A 70 -3.11 -15.14 -15.05
CA LYS A 70 -2.36 -16.21 -15.73
C LYS A 70 -0.98 -15.72 -16.18
N VAL A 71 -0.88 -14.51 -16.72
CA VAL A 71 0.40 -13.90 -17.11
C VAL A 71 1.32 -13.77 -15.91
N ILE A 72 0.84 -13.16 -14.81
CA ILE A 72 1.62 -12.89 -13.60
C ILE A 72 2.17 -14.18 -12.99
N THR A 73 1.36 -15.23 -12.94
CA THR A 73 1.73 -16.52 -12.36
C THR A 73 2.59 -17.40 -13.27
N SER A 74 2.62 -17.12 -14.57
CA SER A 74 3.34 -17.97 -15.55
C SER A 74 4.65 -17.35 -16.04
N THR A 75 4.78 -16.02 -15.98
CA THR A 75 6.00 -15.35 -16.41
C THR A 75 7.13 -15.53 -15.41
N SER A 76 8.35 -15.63 -15.93
CA SER A 76 9.62 -15.53 -15.21
C SER A 76 10.21 -14.12 -15.26
N ARG A 77 9.72 -13.25 -16.15
CA ARG A 77 10.25 -11.89 -16.38
C ARG A 77 9.61 -10.87 -15.43
N PRO A 78 10.40 -10.17 -14.59
CA PRO A 78 9.87 -9.13 -13.71
C PRO A 78 9.14 -8.01 -14.44
N ARG A 79 9.64 -7.57 -15.60
CA ARG A 79 8.99 -6.52 -16.41
C ARG A 79 7.60 -6.95 -16.91
N THR A 80 7.45 -8.16 -17.41
CA THR A 80 6.14 -8.72 -17.77
C THR A 80 5.19 -8.76 -16.56
N ARG A 81 5.71 -9.16 -15.39
CA ARG A 81 4.94 -9.24 -14.15
C ARG A 81 4.50 -7.86 -13.66
N GLU A 82 5.41 -6.90 -13.65
CA GLU A 82 5.19 -5.49 -13.35
C GLU A 82 4.07 -4.95 -14.22
N LEU A 83 4.16 -5.13 -15.54
CA LEU A 83 3.19 -4.56 -16.47
C LEU A 83 1.77 -5.14 -16.28
N ALA A 84 1.68 -6.45 -16.03
CA ALA A 84 0.41 -7.09 -15.75
C ALA A 84 -0.18 -6.68 -14.38
N MET A 85 0.65 -6.52 -13.35
CA MET A 85 0.23 -6.01 -12.04
C MET A 85 -0.21 -4.55 -12.11
N GLY A 86 0.52 -3.69 -12.82
CA GLY A 86 0.14 -2.29 -13.00
C GLY A 86 -1.15 -2.12 -13.79
N THR A 87 -1.42 -3.02 -14.75
CA THR A 87 -2.72 -3.08 -15.42
C THR A 87 -3.85 -3.35 -14.43
N LEU A 88 -3.70 -4.33 -13.53
CA LEU A 88 -4.69 -4.59 -12.46
C LEU A 88 -4.84 -3.40 -11.51
N ALA A 89 -3.74 -2.75 -11.12
CA ALA A 89 -3.75 -1.57 -10.26
C ALA A 89 -4.53 -0.42 -10.90
N ASN A 90 -4.29 -0.13 -12.18
CA ASN A 90 -5.03 0.90 -12.92
C ASN A 90 -6.53 0.57 -13.05
N MET A 91 -6.87 -0.69 -13.33
CA MET A 91 -8.26 -1.12 -13.37
C MET A 91 -8.97 -0.87 -12.02
N ALA A 92 -8.30 -1.17 -10.90
CA ALA A 92 -8.87 -1.01 -9.57
C ALA A 92 -9.18 0.44 -9.20
N CYS A 93 -8.46 1.41 -9.78
CA CYS A 93 -8.69 2.85 -9.55
C CYS A 93 -10.10 3.31 -9.96
N HIS A 94 -10.75 2.59 -10.88
CA HIS A 94 -12.12 2.89 -11.29
C HIS A 94 -13.14 2.27 -10.32
N TRP A 95 -13.05 2.72 -9.06
CA TRP A 95 -13.88 2.22 -7.96
C TRP A 95 -15.36 2.54 -8.16
N ASP A 96 -15.66 3.78 -8.58
CA ASP A 96 -17.03 4.31 -8.69
C ASP A 96 -17.89 3.57 -9.72
N CYS A 97 -17.27 3.02 -10.77
CA CYS A 97 -17.98 2.19 -11.75
C CYS A 97 -17.91 0.68 -11.42
N GLY A 98 -17.52 0.34 -10.19
CA GLY A 98 -17.55 -1.02 -9.64
C GLY A 98 -16.47 -1.96 -10.19
N ILE A 99 -15.35 -1.45 -10.71
CA ILE A 99 -14.21 -2.30 -11.09
C ILE A 99 -13.37 -2.66 -9.86
N GLY A 100 -13.03 -1.66 -9.04
CA GLY A 100 -12.31 -1.87 -7.78
C GLY A 100 -12.94 -2.93 -6.87
N PRO A 101 -14.23 -2.79 -6.50
CA PRO A 101 -14.93 -3.81 -5.70
C PRO A 101 -14.94 -5.19 -6.37
N TYR A 102 -15.15 -5.25 -7.69
CA TYR A 102 -15.13 -6.49 -8.45
C TYR A 102 -13.78 -7.24 -8.37
N LEU A 103 -12.66 -6.50 -8.41
CA LEU A 103 -11.33 -7.10 -8.28
C LEU A 103 -11.01 -7.47 -6.83
N MET A 104 -11.45 -6.67 -5.85
CA MET A 104 -11.27 -6.96 -4.43
C MET A 104 -12.06 -8.19 -3.98
N ASP A 105 -13.24 -8.43 -4.57
CA ASP A 105 -14.06 -9.61 -4.32
C ASP A 105 -13.48 -10.91 -4.93
N ASP A 106 -12.44 -10.81 -5.76
CA ASP A 106 -11.72 -11.94 -6.33
C ASP A 106 -10.55 -12.38 -5.44
N MET A 107 -10.78 -13.41 -4.62
CA MET A 107 -9.75 -13.93 -3.71
C MET A 107 -8.47 -14.42 -4.40
N ASP A 108 -8.51 -14.76 -5.69
CA ASP A 108 -7.29 -15.16 -6.41
C ASP A 108 -6.34 -13.97 -6.61
N ILE A 109 -6.88 -12.76 -6.79
CA ILE A 109 -6.09 -11.52 -6.86
C ILE A 109 -5.41 -11.27 -5.51
N LEU A 110 -6.16 -11.37 -4.40
CA LEU A 110 -5.61 -11.11 -3.07
C LEU A 110 -4.57 -12.16 -2.66
N ARG A 111 -4.81 -13.44 -2.96
CA ARG A 111 -3.83 -14.51 -2.74
C ARG A 111 -2.58 -14.31 -3.59
N LEU A 112 -2.74 -13.82 -4.82
CA LEU A 112 -1.61 -13.47 -5.67
C LEU A 112 -0.80 -12.32 -5.08
N CYS A 113 -1.43 -11.24 -4.60
CA CYS A 113 -0.74 -10.14 -3.94
C CYS A 113 0.11 -10.65 -2.77
N ARG A 114 -0.45 -11.52 -1.91
CA ARG A 114 0.29 -12.14 -0.80
C ARG A 114 1.47 -12.99 -1.30
N SER A 115 1.27 -13.76 -2.36
CA SER A 115 2.34 -14.58 -2.96
C SER A 115 3.48 -13.73 -3.52
N ILE A 116 3.15 -12.62 -4.19
CA ILE A 116 4.15 -11.67 -4.70
C ILE A 116 4.92 -11.06 -3.55
N LEU A 117 4.23 -10.55 -2.52
CA LEU A 117 4.90 -9.94 -1.36
C LEU A 117 5.90 -10.88 -0.69
N TRP A 118 5.61 -12.18 -0.64
CA TRP A 118 6.52 -13.16 -0.06
C TRP A 118 7.70 -13.52 -0.97
N ASN A 119 7.50 -13.63 -2.29
CA ASN A 119 8.47 -14.27 -3.17
C ASN A 119 9.20 -13.31 -4.13
N GLU A 120 8.76 -12.07 -4.24
CA GLU A 120 9.28 -11.10 -5.21
C GLU A 120 10.27 -10.11 -4.56
N ASN A 121 11.32 -9.76 -5.31
CA ASN A 121 12.31 -8.75 -4.91
C ASN A 121 12.39 -7.58 -5.90
N ASP A 122 11.78 -7.67 -7.10
CA ASP A 122 11.74 -6.55 -8.03
C ASP A 122 10.86 -5.41 -7.47
N ALA A 123 11.48 -4.26 -7.24
CA ALA A 123 10.84 -3.11 -6.61
C ALA A 123 9.65 -2.55 -7.41
N ARG A 124 9.63 -2.71 -8.74
CA ARG A 124 8.52 -2.22 -9.58
C ARG A 124 7.31 -3.16 -9.49
N VAL A 125 7.54 -4.47 -9.43
CA VAL A 125 6.46 -5.44 -9.18
C VAL A 125 5.86 -5.22 -7.79
N LEU A 126 6.70 -5.02 -6.77
CA LEU A 126 6.24 -4.69 -5.42
C LEU A 126 5.49 -3.36 -5.38
N LEU A 127 5.92 -2.34 -6.13
CA LEU A 127 5.24 -1.06 -6.23
C LEU A 127 3.84 -1.22 -6.80
N GLU A 128 3.66 -1.93 -7.91
CA GLU A 128 2.33 -2.12 -8.50
C GLU A 128 1.40 -2.97 -7.63
N THR A 129 1.95 -3.96 -6.93
CA THR A 129 1.23 -4.72 -5.91
C THR A 129 0.75 -3.81 -4.78
N THR A 130 1.63 -2.91 -4.33
CA THR A 130 1.35 -1.92 -3.29
C THR A 130 0.31 -0.90 -3.73
N ARG A 131 0.35 -0.45 -4.99
CA ARG A 131 -0.66 0.44 -5.58
C ARG A 131 -2.04 -0.22 -5.59
N LEU A 132 -2.13 -1.49 -6.03
CA LEU A 132 -3.39 -2.23 -6.05
C LEU A 132 -4.01 -2.37 -4.63
N LEU A 133 -3.21 -2.82 -3.65
CA LEU A 133 -3.68 -2.95 -2.26
C LEU A 133 -4.03 -1.59 -1.64
N ASN A 134 -3.28 -0.54 -1.98
CA ASN A 134 -3.56 0.82 -1.54
C ASN A 134 -4.93 1.30 -2.03
N THR A 135 -5.25 1.04 -3.30
CA THR A 135 -6.56 1.39 -3.85
C THR A 135 -7.67 0.71 -3.04
N PHE A 136 -7.57 -0.60 -2.82
CA PHE A 136 -8.56 -1.35 -2.03
C PHE A 136 -8.77 -0.78 -0.62
N LEU A 137 -7.68 -0.51 0.10
CA LEU A 137 -7.77 0.04 1.45
C LEU A 137 -8.23 1.50 1.47
N SER A 138 -7.75 2.33 0.54
CA SER A 138 -8.14 3.74 0.46
C SER A 138 -9.63 3.91 0.20
N CYS A 139 -10.23 3.08 -0.66
CA CYS A 139 -11.65 3.10 -0.92
C CYS A 139 -12.49 2.41 0.16
N SER A 140 -11.85 1.64 1.06
CA SER A 140 -12.48 1.06 2.25
C SER A 140 -12.46 1.99 3.47
N ILE A 141 -11.69 3.08 3.41
CA ILE A 141 -11.53 4.06 4.49
C ILE A 141 -12.07 5.39 4.00
N ASP A 142 -13.28 5.74 4.42
CA ASP A 142 -13.83 7.06 4.15
C ASP A 142 -13.21 8.10 5.10
N THR A 143 -12.28 8.89 4.57
CA THR A 143 -11.60 9.97 5.30
C THR A 143 -12.54 11.13 5.65
N SER A 144 -13.65 11.30 4.94
CA SER A 144 -14.61 12.40 5.18
C SER A 144 -15.53 12.13 6.36
N HIS A 145 -15.86 10.86 6.59
CA HIS A 145 -16.76 10.44 7.67
C HIS A 145 -16.05 9.63 8.78
N GLN A 146 -14.74 9.41 8.66
CA GLN A 146 -13.94 8.53 9.55
C GLN A 146 -14.55 7.14 9.70
N THR A 147 -15.22 6.65 8.65
CA THR A 147 -15.88 5.35 8.65
C THR A 147 -15.06 4.36 7.84
N VAL A 148 -14.77 3.21 8.44
CA VAL A 148 -14.17 2.07 7.74
C VAL A 148 -15.28 1.11 7.34
N ILE A 149 -15.29 0.74 6.05
CA ILE A 149 -16.16 -0.29 5.50
C ILE A 149 -15.40 -1.61 5.56
N GLU A 150 -15.89 -2.56 6.35
CA GLU A 150 -15.30 -3.89 6.45
C GLU A 150 -15.64 -4.72 5.21
N HIS A 151 -14.61 -5.29 4.57
CA HIS A 151 -14.74 -6.23 3.46
C HIS A 151 -14.13 -7.58 3.85
N ASP A 152 -14.90 -8.66 3.72
CA ASP A 152 -14.50 -10.01 4.16
C ASP A 152 -13.17 -10.45 3.56
N ASN A 153 -13.02 -10.31 2.25
CA ASN A 153 -11.82 -10.70 1.51
C ASN A 153 -10.59 -9.87 1.90
N LEU A 154 -10.77 -8.56 2.14
CA LEU A 154 -9.70 -7.66 2.57
C LEU A 154 -9.28 -7.96 4.01
N THR A 155 -10.24 -8.31 4.87
CA THR A 155 -9.96 -8.79 6.22
C THR A 155 -9.26 -10.15 6.20
N GLU A 156 -9.65 -11.06 5.30
CA GLU A 156 -9.01 -12.37 5.12
C GLU A 156 -7.55 -12.22 4.67
N ILE A 157 -7.27 -11.39 3.66
CA ILE A 157 -5.90 -11.20 3.18
C ILE A 157 -5.00 -10.50 4.21
N LEU A 158 -5.54 -9.68 5.12
CA LEU A 158 -4.74 -9.07 6.19
C LEU A 158 -4.55 -9.99 7.40
N THR A 159 -5.45 -10.95 7.61
CA THR A 159 -5.35 -11.90 8.71
C THR A 159 -4.09 -12.76 8.56
N PRO A 160 -3.24 -12.88 9.60
CA PRO A 160 -2.10 -13.79 9.57
C PRO A 160 -2.55 -15.25 9.39
N VAL A 161 -1.78 -16.01 8.62
CA VAL A 161 -2.04 -17.42 8.36
C VAL A 161 -0.85 -18.25 8.83
N SER A 162 -1.11 -19.46 9.30
CA SER A 162 -0.03 -20.38 9.68
C SER A 162 0.86 -20.66 8.46
N MET A 163 2.18 -20.62 8.66
CA MET A 163 3.20 -20.94 7.65
C MET A 163 3.41 -19.91 6.53
N ALA A 164 2.80 -18.72 6.59
CA ALA A 164 3.16 -17.61 5.69
C ALA A 164 3.34 -16.31 6.49
N PRO A 165 4.29 -15.45 6.12
CA PRO A 165 4.44 -14.15 6.74
C PRO A 165 3.16 -13.31 6.56
N SER A 166 2.84 -12.49 7.56
CA SER A 166 1.74 -11.55 7.47
C SER A 166 2.06 -10.44 6.46
N ILE A 167 1.02 -9.80 5.91
CA ILE A 167 1.21 -8.62 5.04
C ILE A 167 1.89 -7.49 5.81
N PHE A 168 1.55 -7.34 7.10
CA PHE A 168 2.20 -6.37 7.99
C PHE A 168 3.72 -6.61 8.05
N HIS A 169 4.14 -7.85 8.35
CA HIS A 169 5.56 -8.22 8.40
C HIS A 169 6.28 -7.94 7.07
N GLN A 170 5.67 -8.34 5.95
CA GLN A 170 6.27 -8.12 4.62
C GLN A 170 6.49 -6.63 4.33
N TYR A 171 5.51 -5.78 4.63
CA TYR A 171 5.67 -4.34 4.41
C TYR A 171 6.61 -3.69 5.42
N THR A 172 6.73 -4.20 6.65
CA THR A 172 7.79 -3.78 7.57
C THR A 172 9.17 -4.03 6.96
N LEU A 173 9.40 -5.21 6.39
CA LEU A 173 10.66 -5.51 5.69
C LEU A 173 10.88 -4.60 4.48
N VAL A 174 9.86 -4.36 3.65
CA VAL A 174 9.97 -3.46 2.49
C VAL A 174 10.32 -2.04 2.93
N ILE A 175 9.60 -1.47 3.90
CA ILE A 175 9.80 -0.10 4.39
C ILE A 175 11.22 0.05 4.97
N CYS A 176 11.66 -0.90 5.78
CA CYS A 176 12.94 -0.80 6.46
C CYS A 176 14.15 -0.96 5.52
N ASN A 177 13.98 -1.61 4.35
CA ASN A 177 15.12 -2.02 3.51
C ASN A 177 15.09 -1.47 2.07
N THR A 178 13.97 -0.93 1.58
CA THR A 178 13.91 -0.43 0.20
C THR A 178 14.73 0.84 0.01
N LEU A 179 15.45 0.91 -1.10
CA LEU A 179 16.09 2.14 -1.59
C LEU A 179 15.28 2.81 -2.71
N TYR A 180 14.18 2.18 -3.16
CA TYR A 180 13.32 2.73 -4.19
C TYR A 180 12.29 3.66 -3.55
N SER A 181 12.47 4.97 -3.74
CA SER A 181 11.71 6.03 -3.07
C SER A 181 10.21 5.95 -3.32
N GLU A 182 9.79 5.64 -4.54
CA GLU A 182 8.37 5.53 -4.88
C GLU A 182 7.71 4.35 -4.16
N LEU A 183 8.39 3.19 -4.12
CA LEU A 183 7.92 2.04 -3.33
C LEU A 183 7.86 2.38 -1.85
N LEU A 184 8.89 3.05 -1.29
CA LEU A 184 8.89 3.46 0.11
C LEU A 184 7.66 4.31 0.45
N LEU A 185 7.41 5.37 -0.32
CA LEU A 185 6.28 6.27 -0.10
C LEU A 185 4.96 5.51 -0.16
N LYS A 186 4.76 4.66 -1.18
CA LYS A 186 3.53 3.89 -1.31
C LYS A 186 3.37 2.82 -0.24
N SER A 187 4.46 2.22 0.24
CA SER A 187 4.43 1.27 1.35
C SER A 187 4.11 1.95 2.68
N LEU A 188 4.60 3.16 2.95
CA LEU A 188 4.25 3.93 4.14
C LEU A 188 2.77 4.33 4.15
N GLU A 189 2.24 4.81 3.02
CA GLU A 189 0.82 5.09 2.86
C GLU A 189 -0.03 3.83 3.12
N LEU A 190 0.37 2.70 2.54
CA LEU A 190 -0.33 1.43 2.70
C LEU A 190 -0.31 0.94 4.14
N MET A 191 0.85 0.97 4.78
CA MET A 191 1.01 0.52 6.15
C MET A 191 0.13 1.33 7.10
N THR A 192 0.09 2.65 6.92
CA THR A 192 -0.80 3.54 7.69
C THR A 192 -2.27 3.13 7.50
N ARG A 193 -2.70 2.85 6.26
CA ARG A 193 -4.07 2.39 5.96
C ARG A 193 -4.36 1.00 6.54
N ILE A 194 -3.41 0.07 6.51
CA ILE A 194 -3.53 -1.24 7.16
C ILE A 194 -3.78 -1.05 8.66
N VAL A 195 -3.00 -0.18 9.31
CA VAL A 195 -3.13 0.11 10.74
C VAL A 195 -4.52 0.68 11.05
N VAL A 196 -4.97 1.68 10.29
CA VAL A 196 -6.31 2.28 10.45
C VAL A 196 -7.43 1.25 10.24
N TYR A 197 -7.37 0.49 9.15
CA TYR A 197 -8.39 -0.49 8.79
C TYR A 197 -8.49 -1.60 9.83
N THR A 198 -7.36 -2.24 10.17
CA THR A 198 -7.32 -3.36 11.12
C THR A 198 -7.74 -2.93 12.53
N ASN A 199 -7.36 -1.73 12.97
CA ASN A 199 -7.83 -1.16 14.23
C ASN A 199 -9.36 -0.97 14.22
N ALA A 200 -9.91 -0.38 13.16
CA ALA A 200 -11.34 -0.12 13.05
C ALA A 200 -12.19 -1.42 13.05
N ILE A 201 -11.79 -2.44 12.29
CA ILE A 201 -12.51 -3.72 12.26
C ILE A 201 -12.38 -4.48 13.58
N THR A 202 -11.23 -4.39 14.26
CA THR A 202 -11.03 -5.00 15.57
C THR A 202 -12.01 -4.39 16.56
N HIS A 203 -12.10 -3.05 16.61
CA HIS A 203 -12.98 -2.34 17.55
C HIS A 203 -14.43 -2.18 17.07
N SER A 204 -14.82 -2.76 15.93
CA SER A 204 -16.18 -2.68 15.41
C SER A 204 -17.22 -3.24 16.39
N ILE A 205 -18.43 -2.67 16.38
CA ILE A 205 -19.53 -3.08 17.29
C ILE A 205 -19.87 -4.56 17.09
N THR A 206 -19.78 -5.05 15.85
CA THR A 206 -20.03 -6.46 15.50
C THR A 206 -19.04 -7.39 16.19
N ARG A 207 -17.73 -7.06 16.17
CA ARG A 207 -16.72 -7.83 16.91
C ARG A 207 -16.83 -7.67 18.42
N ARG A 208 -17.15 -6.48 18.93
CA ARG A 208 -17.41 -6.29 20.37
C ARG A 208 -18.55 -7.18 20.87
N ARG A 209 -19.61 -7.35 20.07
CA ARG A 209 -20.71 -8.27 20.39
C ARG A 209 -20.29 -9.74 20.38
N GLN A 210 -19.39 -10.15 19.47
CA GLN A 210 -18.83 -11.51 19.47
C GLN A 210 -17.92 -11.77 20.68
N ARG A 211 -17.14 -10.77 21.12
CA ARG A 211 -16.28 -10.86 22.32
C ARG A 211 -17.09 -11.06 23.61
N LEU A 212 -18.23 -10.38 23.76
CA LEU A 212 -19.13 -10.56 24.90
C LEU A 212 -19.67 -12.01 25.05
N VAL A 213 -19.57 -12.83 24.01
CA VAL A 213 -20.00 -14.24 24.02
C VAL A 213 -18.81 -15.19 24.29
N ASN A 214 -17.57 -14.77 24.02
CA ASN A 214 -16.36 -15.59 24.12
C ASN A 214 -15.29 -14.88 24.99
N ILE A 215 -15.47 -14.96 26.31
CA ILE A 215 -14.67 -14.22 27.32
C ILE A 215 -13.20 -14.68 27.37
N ASP A 216 -12.89 -15.91 26.93
CA ASP A 216 -11.53 -16.48 27.05
C ASP A 216 -10.55 -16.08 25.91
N LYS A 217 -10.96 -15.24 24.94
CA LYS A 217 -10.13 -14.88 23.75
C LYS A 217 -9.66 -13.42 23.71
N GLU A 218 -9.83 -12.68 24.80
CA GLU A 218 -9.67 -11.22 24.82
C GLU A 218 -8.25 -10.72 24.49
N GLU A 219 -7.19 -11.41 24.94
CA GLU A 219 -5.80 -10.98 24.69
C GLU A 219 -5.26 -11.37 23.30
N GLU A 220 -5.75 -12.46 22.69
CA GLU A 220 -5.28 -12.91 21.36
C GLU A 220 -5.80 -12.06 20.21
N ASP A 221 -6.99 -11.45 20.35
CA ASP A 221 -7.63 -10.70 19.26
C ASP A 221 -7.08 -9.27 19.08
N GLU A 222 -6.51 -8.65 20.12
CA GLU A 222 -6.01 -7.26 20.07
C GLU A 222 -4.74 -7.12 19.20
N TYR A 223 -3.89 -8.15 19.18
CA TYR A 223 -2.67 -8.20 18.35
C TYR A 223 -2.80 -9.12 17.14
N ARG A 224 -4.02 -9.52 16.78
CA ARG A 224 -4.25 -10.56 15.76
C ARG A 224 -3.64 -10.23 14.40
N PHE A 225 -3.50 -8.95 14.04
CA PHE A 225 -3.04 -8.52 12.71
C PHE A 225 -1.59 -8.08 12.66
N MET A 226 -1.00 -7.69 13.79
CA MET A 226 0.30 -7.03 13.85
C MET A 226 1.17 -7.67 14.93
N ASP A 227 2.42 -7.97 14.57
CA ASP A 227 3.38 -8.45 15.53
C ASP A 227 4.07 -7.29 16.25
N LYS A 228 4.33 -7.48 17.55
CA LYS A 228 4.95 -6.44 18.38
C LYS A 228 6.39 -6.13 17.94
N VAL A 229 7.14 -7.13 17.48
CA VAL A 229 8.52 -6.95 17.01
C VAL A 229 8.52 -6.08 15.75
N ASP A 230 7.66 -6.39 14.79
CA ASP A 230 7.52 -5.61 13.56
C ASP A 230 7.07 -4.17 13.85
N THR A 231 6.16 -3.99 14.80
CA THR A 231 5.66 -2.66 15.16
C THR A 231 6.75 -1.80 15.80
N LEU A 232 7.54 -2.38 16.72
CA LEU A 232 8.70 -1.68 17.30
C LEU A 232 9.78 -1.39 16.26
N ALA A 233 10.01 -2.30 15.32
CA ALA A 233 10.95 -2.09 14.22
C ALA A 233 10.54 -0.89 13.35
N LEU A 234 9.26 -0.76 13.00
CA LEU A 234 8.74 0.39 12.25
C LEU A 234 8.87 1.70 13.03
N VAL A 235 8.59 1.69 14.34
CA VAL A 235 8.69 2.88 15.18
C VAL A 235 10.14 3.36 15.28
N ASN A 236 11.08 2.45 15.55
CA ASN A 236 12.50 2.78 15.62
C ASN A 236 13.03 3.28 14.26
N TRP A 237 12.71 2.57 13.18
CA TRP A 237 13.07 2.99 11.83
C TRP A 237 12.49 4.36 11.47
N GLY A 238 11.24 4.63 11.84
CA GLY A 238 10.60 5.91 11.59
C GLY A 238 11.24 7.07 12.36
N ALA A 239 11.61 6.84 13.62
CA ALA A 239 12.32 7.82 14.43
C ALA A 239 13.71 8.14 13.86
N GLU A 240 14.49 7.11 13.51
CA GLU A 240 15.80 7.27 12.85
C GLU A 240 15.65 8.01 11.51
N ARG A 241 14.64 7.65 10.71
CA ARG A 241 14.38 8.29 9.42
C ARG A 241 14.05 9.77 9.56
N LEU A 242 13.22 10.16 10.53
CA LEU A 242 12.91 11.57 10.76
C LEU A 242 14.14 12.35 11.25
N GLU A 243 15.04 11.70 11.98
CA GLU A 243 16.31 12.31 12.35
C GLU A 243 17.21 12.57 11.12
N GLU A 244 17.31 11.60 10.20
CA GLU A 244 18.04 11.76 8.93
C GLU A 244 17.48 12.90 8.08
N GLU A 245 16.15 12.94 7.91
CA GLU A 245 15.46 14.02 7.19
C GLU A 245 15.68 15.38 7.87
N GLY A 246 15.62 15.42 9.21
CA GLY A 246 15.92 16.61 10.03
C GLY A 246 17.41 17.01 10.05
N ARG A 247 18.30 16.21 9.47
CA ARG A 247 19.70 16.56 9.22
C ARG A 247 19.97 16.88 7.74
N GLY A 248 18.97 16.73 6.87
CA GLY A 248 19.11 16.92 5.42
C GLY A 248 19.97 15.85 4.74
N VAL A 249 20.15 14.68 5.37
CA VAL A 249 20.91 13.53 4.84
C VAL A 249 20.00 12.39 4.38
N GLY A 250 18.70 12.67 4.25
CA GLY A 250 17.64 11.72 3.91
C GLY A 250 17.62 11.30 2.43
N ILE A 251 16.48 10.75 2.01
CA ILE A 251 16.32 10.19 0.66
C ILE A 251 16.16 11.32 -0.37
N GLY A 252 17.12 11.42 -1.29
CA GLY A 252 17.25 12.58 -2.16
C GLY A 252 18.00 13.71 -1.43
N MET A 253 18.88 14.45 -2.12
CA MET A 253 19.64 15.50 -1.45
C MET A 253 18.70 16.54 -0.84
N GLY A 254 18.70 16.67 0.49
CA GLY A 254 17.89 17.64 1.23
C GLY A 254 16.70 17.02 1.96
N PHE A 255 15.75 17.87 2.37
CA PHE A 255 14.58 17.50 3.15
C PHE A 255 13.45 16.96 2.24
N HIS A 256 13.10 15.69 2.39
CA HIS A 256 12.03 15.07 1.60
C HIS A 256 10.68 15.10 2.35
N ARG A 257 9.94 16.19 2.16
CA ARG A 257 8.59 16.43 2.76
C ARG A 257 7.66 15.23 2.69
N GLY A 258 7.55 14.58 1.53
CA GLY A 258 6.71 13.40 1.35
C GLY A 258 7.07 12.21 2.25
N VAL A 259 8.37 11.96 2.49
CA VAL A 259 8.82 10.87 3.37
C VAL A 259 8.51 11.25 4.80
N ALA A 260 8.92 12.44 5.25
CA ALA A 260 8.66 12.90 6.62
C ALA A 260 7.17 12.86 6.97
N LYS A 261 6.31 13.41 6.10
CA LYS A 261 4.85 13.37 6.25
C LYS A 261 4.32 11.95 6.43
N ASN A 262 4.68 11.03 5.54
CA ASN A 262 4.18 9.66 5.59
C ASN A 262 4.73 8.86 6.78
N VAL A 263 5.98 9.10 7.19
CA VAL A 263 6.55 8.52 8.42
C VAL A 263 5.79 9.02 9.65
N MET A 264 5.52 10.33 9.73
CA MET A 264 4.79 10.91 10.85
C MET A 264 3.34 10.40 10.93
N HIS A 265 2.64 10.26 9.79
CA HIS A 265 1.31 9.64 9.75
C HIS A 265 1.34 8.20 10.28
N LEU A 266 2.32 7.39 9.86
CA LEU A 266 2.48 6.02 10.33
C LEU A 266 2.75 5.96 11.83
N LEU A 267 3.73 6.73 12.32
CA LEU A 267 4.05 6.80 13.75
C LEU A 267 2.84 7.25 14.58
N TRP A 268 2.12 8.25 14.09
CA TRP A 268 0.92 8.74 14.75
C TRP A 268 -0.15 7.66 14.81
N ALA A 269 -0.42 6.94 13.72
CA ALA A 269 -1.40 5.86 13.71
C ALA A 269 -1.05 4.73 14.68
N LEU A 270 0.23 4.31 14.70
CA LEU A 270 0.73 3.27 15.62
C LEU A 270 0.55 3.69 17.10
N MET A 271 0.87 4.93 17.44
CA MET A 271 0.73 5.45 18.82
C MET A 271 -0.72 5.77 19.19
N ALA A 272 -1.50 6.34 18.26
CA ALA A 272 -2.87 6.77 18.53
C ALA A 272 -3.81 5.59 18.79
N TYR A 273 -3.58 4.46 18.12
CA TYR A 273 -4.33 3.22 18.31
C TYR A 273 -3.73 2.28 19.36
N GLY A 274 -2.68 2.72 20.07
CA GLY A 274 -2.11 1.94 21.18
C GLY A 274 -1.37 0.68 20.74
N MET A 275 -0.91 0.61 19.49
CA MET A 275 -0.14 -0.54 18.98
C MET A 275 1.24 -0.64 19.64
N VAL A 276 1.79 0.50 20.08
CA VAL A 276 3.02 0.59 20.87
C VAL A 276 2.81 1.62 21.98
N SER A 277 3.25 1.29 23.18
CA SER A 277 3.33 2.24 24.29
C SER A 277 4.66 3.00 24.27
N ILE A 278 4.63 4.25 24.71
CA ILE A 278 5.82 5.11 24.77
C ILE A 278 6.90 4.53 25.71
N THR A 279 6.50 3.78 26.73
CA THR A 279 7.40 3.04 27.61
C THR A 279 8.18 1.93 26.90
N GLU A 280 7.64 1.33 25.84
CA GLU A 280 8.30 0.27 25.08
C GLU A 280 9.32 0.83 24.08
N CYS A 281 9.17 2.08 23.66
CA CYS A 281 10.10 2.75 22.75
C CYS A 281 11.42 3.20 23.43
N GLY A 282 11.42 3.34 24.75
CA GLY A 282 12.57 3.83 25.50
C GLY A 282 12.77 5.37 25.44
N PRO A 283 13.52 5.93 26.41
CA PRO A 283 13.69 7.38 26.56
C PRO A 283 14.56 8.01 25.44
N GLU A 284 15.47 7.25 24.85
CA GLU A 284 16.36 7.77 23.80
C GLU A 284 15.57 8.03 22.50
N MET A 285 14.72 7.10 22.09
CA MET A 285 13.89 7.27 20.90
C MET A 285 12.89 8.43 21.07
N THR A 286 12.25 8.54 22.24
CA THR A 286 11.25 9.60 22.50
C THR A 286 11.87 10.98 22.42
N HIS A 287 13.02 11.17 23.06
CA HIS A 287 13.75 12.42 22.99
C HIS A 287 14.29 12.73 21.58
N GLY A 288 14.80 11.71 20.88
CA GLY A 288 15.27 11.85 19.50
C GLY A 288 14.15 12.27 18.54
N LEU A 289 12.94 11.72 18.72
CA LEU A 289 11.77 12.03 17.91
C LEU A 289 11.30 13.48 18.14
N GLU A 290 11.21 13.95 19.40
CA GLU A 290 10.87 15.34 19.72
C GLU A 290 11.85 16.33 19.06
N GLN A 291 13.15 16.06 19.18
CA GLN A 291 14.18 16.90 18.56
C GLN A 291 14.06 16.91 17.04
N SER A 292 13.84 15.74 16.43
CA SER A 292 13.74 15.59 14.98
C SER A 292 12.54 16.36 14.43
N MET A 293 11.37 16.22 15.05
CA MET A 293 10.18 16.97 14.67
C MET A 293 10.37 18.48 14.82
N SER A 294 11.02 18.94 15.89
CA SER A 294 11.34 20.37 16.06
C SER A 294 12.25 20.91 14.96
N ARG A 295 13.25 20.14 14.52
CA ARG A 295 14.14 20.52 13.41
C ARG A 295 13.41 20.57 12.07
N LEU A 296 12.53 19.61 11.82
CA LEU A 296 11.71 19.58 10.61
C LEU A 296 10.79 20.79 10.52
N VAL A 297 10.12 21.15 11.63
CA VAL A 297 9.28 22.35 11.70
C VAL A 297 10.09 23.62 11.48
N SER A 298 11.31 23.72 12.02
CA SER A 298 12.16 24.90 11.77
C SER A 298 12.57 25.03 10.30
N TYR A 299 12.92 23.93 9.61
CA TYR A 299 13.23 23.98 8.18
C TYR A 299 12.05 24.49 7.35
N ILE A 300 10.84 24.04 7.68
CA ILE A 300 9.62 24.49 7.00
C ILE A 300 9.39 25.99 7.20
N GLN A 301 9.66 26.53 8.39
CA GLN A 301 9.47 27.95 8.69
C GLN A 301 10.52 28.86 8.02
N GLU A 302 11.68 28.31 7.66
CA GLU A 302 12.75 29.03 6.96
C GLU A 302 12.60 29.00 5.43
N ASP A 303 11.77 28.11 4.88
CA ASP A 303 11.60 27.89 3.44
C ASP A 303 10.40 28.67 2.89
N ASP A 304 10.64 29.72 2.10
CA ASP A 304 9.66 30.74 1.68
C ASP A 304 8.76 30.34 0.47
N MET A 305 8.75 29.07 0.06
CA MET A 305 8.22 28.63 -1.25
C MET A 305 7.09 27.59 -1.19
N ASP A 306 6.00 27.87 -1.91
CA ASP A 306 4.93 27.03 -2.53
C ASP A 306 4.42 25.68 -1.94
N ALA A 307 4.93 25.15 -0.83
CA ALA A 307 4.55 23.84 -0.25
C ALA A 307 3.58 23.91 0.95
N ARG A 308 2.80 25.00 1.08
CA ARG A 308 2.03 25.37 2.29
C ARG A 308 1.13 24.28 2.88
N ILE A 309 0.53 23.42 2.06
CA ILE A 309 -0.40 22.38 2.55
C ILE A 309 0.35 21.22 3.20
N GLU A 310 1.44 20.75 2.59
CA GLU A 310 2.23 19.65 3.18
C GLU A 310 2.97 20.14 4.42
N ASP A 311 3.41 21.39 4.40
CA ASP A 311 4.05 22.06 5.52
C ASP A 311 3.10 22.21 6.72
N GLU A 312 1.84 22.58 6.49
CA GLU A 312 0.80 22.61 7.53
C GLU A 312 0.50 21.22 8.10
N ASP A 313 0.40 20.19 7.25
CA ASP A 313 0.18 18.81 7.70
C ASP A 313 1.35 18.30 8.57
N ILE A 314 2.59 18.54 8.15
CA ILE A 314 3.78 18.17 8.92
C ILE A 314 3.81 18.90 10.29
N GLN A 315 3.48 20.19 10.32
CA GLN A 315 3.39 20.96 11.57
C GLN A 315 2.31 20.42 12.51
N ASN A 316 1.12 20.12 11.98
CA ASN A 316 0.01 19.56 12.75
C ASN A 316 0.36 18.16 13.31
N LEU A 317 0.98 17.31 12.50
CA LEU A 317 1.45 15.98 12.93
C LEU A 317 2.53 16.07 14.00
N ALA A 318 3.48 16.99 13.85
CA ALA A 318 4.53 17.22 14.85
C ALA A 318 3.92 17.61 16.19
N GLN A 319 2.94 18.52 16.19
CA GLN A 319 2.24 18.94 17.39
C GLN A 319 1.44 17.77 18.01
N ALA A 320 0.73 16.99 17.21
CA ALA A 320 -0.06 15.86 17.68
C ALA A 320 0.81 14.76 18.31
N LEU A 321 1.94 14.44 17.68
CA LEU A 321 2.92 13.48 18.18
C LEU A 321 3.58 13.98 19.48
N ASN A 322 4.04 15.23 19.52
CA ASN A 322 4.59 15.82 20.76
C ASN A 322 3.58 15.80 21.91
N THR A 323 2.31 16.09 21.63
CA THR A 323 1.25 16.03 22.64
C THR A 323 1.12 14.60 23.19
N LYS A 324 1.09 13.59 22.31
CA LYS A 324 1.04 12.18 22.72
C LYS A 324 2.27 11.76 23.53
N LEU A 325 3.47 12.18 23.14
CA LEU A 325 4.72 11.92 23.87
C LEU A 325 4.69 12.52 25.27
N SER A 326 4.23 13.77 25.40
CA SER A 326 4.12 14.46 26.70
C SER A 326 3.09 13.82 27.64
N MET A 327 1.96 13.32 27.10
CA MET A 327 0.91 12.68 27.88
C MET A 327 1.33 11.33 28.48
N ALA A 328 2.31 10.64 27.91
CA ALA A 328 2.78 9.35 28.43
C ALA A 328 4.03 9.45 29.31
N SER A 329 4.68 10.62 29.35
CA SER A 329 5.78 10.91 30.27
C SER A 329 5.32 11.54 31.60
N SER A 330 4.02 11.82 31.74
CA SER A 330 3.37 12.36 32.95
C SER A 330 2.64 11.30 33.76
#